data_AF-A0AAU2M1V2-F1
#
_entry.id   AF-A0AAU2M1V2-F1
#
_cell.length_a   1.000
_cell.length_b   1.000
_cell.length_c   1.000
_cell.angle_alpha   90.00
_cell.angle_beta   90.00
_cell.angle_gamma   90.00
#
_symmetry.space_group_name_H-M   'P 1'
#
loop_
_entity.id
_entity.type
_entity.pdbx_description
1 polymer ?
#
loop_
_entity_poly.entity_id
_entity_poly.type
_entity_poly.pdbx_seq_one_letter_code
_entity_poly.pdbx_strand_id
1 'polypeptide(L)'
;MAGHGVEPDLPGQVRAAAHDFFHMPRAAKEHYDQNRRGWIGRERVTSARSEGTRTPPDLLEVWSCAVDSSARPGNAHQVPCDWPDEVPALHPLVTAYTDRMRTLADTVLEVMATALRQPADFFTRHTTRPHWDFTINWYPAAHETGTAAPGQFRVGPHTDFGLITLLKPAARQGRPSDPRRRDRLAGRALRARHLHAQHR
;
A
#
# COMPACT_ATOMS: atom_id res chain seq x y z
N MET A 1 2.51 -1.92 14.45
CA MET A 1 1.96 -1.08 15.53
C MET A 1 0.75 -1.79 16.10
N ALA A 2 0.55 -1.77 17.41
CA ALA A 2 -0.65 -2.30 18.08
C ALA A 2 -1.22 -1.19 18.98
N GLY A 3 -2.49 -1.30 19.39
CA GLY A 3 -3.12 -0.32 20.28
C GLY A 3 -3.37 1.06 19.66
N HIS A 4 -3.40 1.16 18.33
CA HIS A 4 -3.52 2.43 17.59
C HIS A 4 -4.96 2.91 17.38
N GLY A 5 -5.94 2.36 18.10
CA GLY A 5 -7.34 2.84 18.11
C GLY A 5 -8.18 2.62 16.85
N VAL A 6 -7.63 2.00 15.81
CA VAL A 6 -8.39 1.59 14.61
C VAL A 6 -9.15 0.32 14.96
N GLU A 7 -10.43 0.28 14.61
CA GLU A 7 -11.28 -0.88 14.85
C GLU A 7 -10.64 -2.16 14.29
N PRO A 8 -10.48 -3.22 15.11
CA PRO A 8 -9.74 -4.41 14.70
C PRO A 8 -10.30 -5.09 13.43
N ASP A 9 -11.61 -5.03 13.24
CA ASP A 9 -12.31 -5.76 12.17
C ASP A 9 -12.40 -4.96 10.87
N LEU A 10 -12.32 -3.62 10.93
CA LEU A 10 -12.46 -2.75 9.75
C LEU A 10 -11.45 -3.07 8.62
N PRO A 11 -10.14 -3.28 8.87
CA PRO A 11 -9.23 -3.74 7.82
C PRO A 11 -9.61 -5.11 7.24
N GLY A 12 -10.22 -5.98 8.05
CA GLY A 12 -10.72 -7.28 7.61
C GLY A 12 -11.92 -7.14 6.67
N GLN A 13 -12.88 -6.28 7.02
CA GLN A 13 -14.05 -5.97 6.20
C GLN A 13 -13.65 -5.35 4.86
N VAL A 14 -12.73 -4.37 4.86
CA VAL A 14 -12.17 -3.78 3.62
C VAL A 14 -11.55 -4.87 2.72
N ARG A 15 -10.78 -5.79 3.31
CA ARG A 15 -10.18 -6.90 2.54
C ARG A 15 -11.21 -7.88 1.99
N ALA A 16 -12.28 -8.15 2.74
CA ALA A 16 -13.34 -9.03 2.27
C ALA A 16 -14.08 -8.42 1.06
N ALA A 17 -14.47 -7.14 1.16
CA ALA A 17 -15.06 -6.44 0.01
C ALA A 17 -14.09 -6.35 -1.18
N ALA A 18 -12.82 -6.03 -0.92
CA ALA A 18 -11.81 -6.00 -1.99
C ALA A 18 -11.61 -7.39 -2.62
N HIS A 19 -11.63 -8.45 -1.83
CA HIS A 19 -11.55 -9.82 -2.32
C HIS A 19 -12.67 -10.11 -3.32
N ASP A 20 -13.92 -9.76 -2.99
CA ASP A 20 -15.06 -9.95 -3.89
C ASP A 20 -14.87 -9.19 -5.21
N PHE A 21 -14.39 -7.94 -5.13
CA PHE A 21 -14.05 -7.14 -6.32
C PHE A 21 -12.96 -7.80 -7.18
N PHE A 22 -11.83 -8.18 -6.58
CA PHE A 22 -10.69 -8.71 -7.36
C PHE A 22 -10.98 -10.10 -7.97
N HIS A 23 -11.95 -10.85 -7.45
CA HIS A 23 -12.42 -12.11 -8.02
C HIS A 23 -13.39 -11.93 -9.20
N MET A 24 -13.87 -10.72 -9.46
CA MET A 24 -14.70 -10.45 -10.63
C MET A 24 -13.93 -10.74 -11.94
N PRO A 25 -14.63 -11.11 -13.03
CA PRO A 25 -14.02 -11.24 -14.34
C PRO A 25 -13.27 -9.97 -14.74
N ARG A 26 -12.13 -10.12 -15.41
CA ARG A 26 -11.30 -8.99 -15.86
C ARG A 26 -12.11 -7.94 -16.63
N ALA A 27 -12.99 -8.37 -17.53
CA ALA A 27 -13.83 -7.46 -18.33
C ALA A 27 -14.73 -6.56 -17.48
N ALA A 28 -15.20 -7.04 -16.31
CA ALA A 28 -15.97 -6.21 -15.39
C ALA A 28 -15.08 -5.21 -14.64
N LYS A 29 -13.87 -5.63 -14.23
CA LYS A 29 -12.91 -4.76 -13.55
C LYS A 29 -12.37 -3.64 -14.44
N GLU A 30 -12.22 -3.89 -15.75
CA GLU A 30 -11.75 -2.91 -16.74
C GLU A 30 -12.65 -1.66 -16.83
N HIS A 31 -13.93 -1.76 -16.45
CA HIS A 31 -14.82 -0.60 -16.35
C HIS A 31 -14.31 0.45 -15.34
N TYR A 32 -13.55 0.02 -14.34
CA TYR A 32 -13.04 0.87 -13.26
C TYR A 32 -11.61 1.36 -13.49
N ASP A 33 -11.04 1.19 -14.68
CA ASP A 33 -9.73 1.74 -15.02
C ASP A 33 -9.82 3.23 -15.40
N GLN A 34 -9.60 4.11 -14.42
CA GLN A 34 -9.70 5.56 -14.57
C GLN A 34 -8.33 6.23 -14.50
N ASN A 35 -7.41 5.86 -15.39
CA ASN A 35 -6.12 6.53 -15.55
C ASN A 35 -5.36 6.71 -14.22
N ARG A 36 -5.03 5.57 -13.57
CA ARG A 36 -4.35 5.46 -12.26
C ARG A 36 -5.24 5.69 -11.02
N ARG A 37 -6.55 5.84 -11.21
CA ARG A 37 -7.59 5.74 -10.18
C ARG A 37 -8.48 4.53 -10.48
N GLY A 38 -9.12 3.98 -9.45
CA GLY A 38 -9.87 2.72 -9.55
C GLY A 38 -8.94 1.53 -9.77
N TRP A 39 -9.36 0.59 -10.61
CA TRP A 39 -8.62 -0.64 -10.87
C TRP A 39 -7.47 -0.43 -11.85
N ILE A 40 -6.33 -1.06 -11.55
CA ILE A 40 -5.13 -1.09 -12.38
C ILE A 40 -4.73 -2.55 -12.58
N GLY A 41 -4.80 -3.01 -13.83
CA GLY A 41 -4.41 -4.35 -14.23
C GLY A 41 -2.91 -4.63 -14.11
N ARG A 42 -2.57 -5.91 -13.95
CA ARG A 42 -1.19 -6.41 -13.75
C ARG A 42 -0.19 -5.96 -14.81
N GLU A 43 -0.64 -5.77 -16.05
CA GLU A 43 0.21 -5.35 -17.16
C GLU A 43 0.65 -3.88 -17.08
N ARG A 44 0.06 -3.08 -16.17
CA ARG A 44 0.31 -1.64 -16.03
C ARG A 44 1.05 -1.26 -14.76
N VAL A 45 1.14 -2.14 -13.77
CA VAL A 45 1.83 -1.83 -12.51
C VAL A 45 3.32 -2.05 -12.70
N THR A 46 4.12 -0.98 -12.62
CA THR A 46 5.57 -1.03 -12.82
C THR A 46 6.28 -0.27 -11.71
N SER A 47 6.34 -0.83 -10.50
CA SER A 47 6.80 -0.08 -9.32
C SER A 47 8.27 0.32 -9.43
N ALA A 48 9.15 -0.58 -9.89
CA ALA A 48 10.58 -0.29 -10.05
C ALA A 48 10.91 0.84 -11.05
N ARG A 49 9.93 1.20 -11.91
CA ARG A 49 10.09 2.31 -12.85
C ARG A 49 10.18 3.67 -12.16
N SER A 50 9.63 3.82 -10.95
CA SER A 50 9.77 5.05 -10.16
C SER A 50 11.23 5.34 -9.79
N GLU A 51 12.04 4.30 -9.64
CA GLU A 51 13.49 4.37 -9.38
C GLU A 51 14.33 4.33 -10.66
N GLY A 52 13.72 4.55 -11.84
CA GLY A 52 14.41 4.52 -13.13
C GLY A 52 14.77 3.12 -13.64
N THR A 53 14.36 2.06 -12.95
CA THR A 53 14.67 0.68 -13.35
C THR A 53 13.55 0.09 -14.20
N ARG A 54 13.88 -0.44 -15.38
CA ARG A 54 12.91 -1.12 -16.25
C ARG A 54 12.86 -2.61 -15.92
N THR A 55 11.67 -3.08 -15.53
CA THR A 55 11.35 -4.49 -15.25
C THR A 55 10.06 -4.87 -16.01
N PRO A 56 9.78 -6.17 -16.22
CA PRO A 56 8.44 -6.59 -16.62
C PRO A 56 7.39 -6.14 -15.59
N PRO A 57 6.11 -5.97 -15.99
CA PRO A 57 5.05 -5.53 -15.07
C PRO A 57 4.94 -6.41 -13.83
N ASP A 58 4.64 -5.79 -12.70
CA ASP A 58 4.57 -6.46 -11.41
C ASP A 58 3.38 -7.44 -11.33
N LEU A 59 3.54 -8.54 -10.60
CA LEU A 59 2.52 -9.58 -10.42
C LEU A 59 1.49 -9.20 -9.34
N LEU A 60 0.82 -8.07 -9.54
CA LEU A 60 -0.30 -7.59 -8.70
C LEU A 60 -1.33 -6.81 -9.52
N GLU A 61 -2.55 -6.79 -9.02
CA GLU A 61 -3.57 -5.82 -9.41
C GLU A 61 -3.71 -4.80 -8.28
N VAL A 62 -4.09 -3.57 -8.62
CA VAL A 62 -4.22 -2.48 -7.64
C VAL A 62 -5.60 -1.87 -7.75
N TRP A 63 -6.20 -1.56 -6.61
CA TRP A 63 -7.25 -0.53 -6.53
C TRP A 63 -6.64 0.72 -5.91
N SER A 64 -6.76 1.85 -6.58
CA SER A 64 -6.14 3.11 -6.17
C SER A 64 -7.17 4.21 -6.05
N CYS A 65 -7.15 4.93 -4.92
CA CYS A 65 -8.00 6.08 -4.69
C CYS A 65 -7.15 7.17 -4.01
N ALA A 66 -7.31 8.44 -4.39
CA ALA A 66 -6.47 9.54 -3.91
C ALA A 66 -7.25 10.84 -3.74
N VAL A 67 -6.93 11.62 -2.72
CA VAL A 67 -7.49 12.97 -2.54
C VAL A 67 -6.49 14.03 -2.99
N ASP A 68 -6.99 14.95 -3.81
CA ASP A 68 -6.26 16.15 -4.19
C ASP A 68 -6.66 17.33 -3.29
N SER A 69 -5.69 17.94 -2.60
CA SER A 69 -5.93 19.08 -1.71
C SER A 69 -6.41 20.35 -2.43
N SER A 70 -6.33 20.40 -3.76
CA SER A 70 -6.88 21.47 -4.61
C SER A 70 -8.41 21.37 -4.80
N ALA A 71 -9.04 20.28 -4.35
CA ALA A 71 -10.49 20.13 -4.38
C ALA A 71 -11.20 21.15 -3.44
N ARG A 72 -12.36 21.67 -3.88
CA ARG A 72 -13.11 22.76 -3.23
C ARG A 72 -13.44 22.46 -1.74
N PRO A 73 -13.59 23.47 -0.88
CA PRO A 73 -14.05 23.24 0.49
C PRO A 73 -15.40 22.49 0.48
N GLY A 74 -15.44 21.31 1.10
CA GLY A 74 -16.63 20.44 1.17
C GLY A 74 -16.51 19.07 0.48
N ASN A 75 -15.50 18.86 -0.38
CA ASN A 75 -15.29 17.58 -1.08
C ASN A 75 -13.92 16.94 -0.82
N ALA A 76 -13.16 17.44 0.18
CA ALA A 76 -11.86 16.90 0.60
C ALA A 76 -11.90 15.45 1.14
N HIS A 77 -13.09 14.86 1.24
CA HIS A 77 -13.33 13.48 1.69
C HIS A 77 -13.82 12.55 0.57
N GLN A 78 -14.22 13.10 -0.58
CA GLN A 78 -14.68 12.29 -1.70
C GLN A 78 -13.52 12.08 -2.64
N VAL A 79 -13.05 10.84 -2.69
CA VAL A 79 -12.16 10.41 -3.75
C VAL A 79 -12.99 10.27 -5.02
N PRO A 80 -12.76 11.05 -6.09
CA PRO A 80 -13.39 10.77 -7.37
C PRO A 80 -12.80 9.45 -7.88
N CYS A 81 -13.56 8.39 -7.66
CA CYS A 81 -13.34 7.05 -8.15
C CYS A 81 -14.72 6.50 -8.46
N ASP A 82 -14.94 5.97 -9.66
CA ASP A 82 -16.16 5.19 -9.88
C ASP A 82 -16.04 3.92 -9.04
N TRP A 83 -16.97 3.76 -8.10
CA TRP A 83 -17.00 2.64 -7.18
C TRP A 83 -17.81 1.49 -7.77
N PRO A 84 -17.47 0.23 -7.47
CA PRO A 84 -18.14 -0.89 -8.10
C PRO A 84 -19.54 -1.11 -7.55
N ASP A 85 -20.55 -0.99 -8.41
CA ASP A 85 -21.95 -1.29 -8.07
C ASP A 85 -22.13 -2.77 -7.70
N GLU A 86 -21.28 -3.65 -8.24
CA GLU A 86 -21.25 -5.08 -7.89
C GLU A 86 -20.74 -5.34 -6.47
N VAL A 87 -19.98 -4.40 -5.89
CA VAL A 87 -19.44 -4.49 -4.53
C VAL A 87 -19.72 -3.18 -3.77
N PRO A 88 -21.00 -2.90 -3.46
CA PRO A 88 -21.43 -1.60 -2.93
C PRO A 88 -20.84 -1.30 -1.54
N ALA A 89 -20.39 -2.33 -0.81
CA ALA A 89 -19.73 -2.18 0.49
C ALA A 89 -18.31 -1.57 0.39
N LEU A 90 -17.64 -1.64 -0.77
CA LEU A 90 -16.24 -1.25 -0.90
C LEU A 90 -16.04 0.24 -0.60
N HIS A 91 -16.89 1.11 -1.15
CA HIS A 91 -16.81 2.55 -0.95
C HIS A 91 -16.93 2.97 0.53
N PRO A 92 -18.04 2.68 1.25
CA PRO A 92 -18.18 3.13 2.63
C PRO A 92 -17.10 2.54 3.56
N LEU A 93 -16.66 1.30 3.32
CA LEU A 93 -15.59 0.68 4.11
C LEU A 93 -14.23 1.34 3.88
N VAL A 94 -13.87 1.63 2.62
CA VAL A 94 -12.61 2.33 2.31
C VAL A 94 -12.64 3.74 2.89
N THR A 95 -13.74 4.48 2.73
CA THR A 95 -13.88 5.83 3.31
C THR A 95 -13.69 5.81 4.83
N ALA A 96 -14.41 4.93 5.53
CA ALA A 96 -14.27 4.79 6.98
C ALA A 96 -12.84 4.41 7.38
N TYR A 97 -12.17 3.53 6.61
CA TYR A 97 -10.80 3.13 6.89
C TYR A 97 -9.81 4.27 6.67
N THR A 98 -9.92 5.01 5.58
CA THR A 98 -9.02 6.14 5.27
C THR A 98 -9.17 7.28 6.26
N ASP A 99 -10.38 7.55 6.76
CA ASP A 99 -10.60 8.55 7.81
C ASP A 99 -9.85 8.18 9.10
N ARG A 100 -9.91 6.90 9.50
CA ARG A 100 -9.15 6.40 10.66
C ARG A 100 -7.64 6.40 10.42
N MET A 101 -7.19 6.05 9.21
CA MET A 101 -5.77 6.10 8.85
C MET A 101 -5.22 7.52 8.86
N ARG A 102 -6.04 8.52 8.49
CA ARG A 102 -5.63 9.93 8.56
C ARG A 102 -5.37 10.38 9.99
N THR A 103 -6.30 10.12 10.90
CA THR A 103 -6.09 10.43 12.33
C THR A 103 -4.86 9.72 12.88
N LEU A 104 -4.66 8.45 12.51
CA LEU A 104 -3.48 7.70 12.92
C LEU A 104 -2.19 8.27 12.33
N ALA A 105 -2.20 8.72 11.07
CA ALA A 105 -1.05 9.34 10.42
C ALA A 105 -0.62 10.62 11.16
N ASP A 106 -1.58 11.46 11.54
CA ASP A 106 -1.31 12.68 12.33
C ASP A 106 -0.69 12.32 13.69
N THR A 107 -1.24 11.31 14.40
CA THR A 107 -0.65 10.83 15.66
C THR A 107 0.79 10.34 15.47
N VAL A 108 1.08 9.60 14.40
CA VAL A 108 2.44 9.13 14.11
C VAL A 108 3.38 10.29 13.84
N LEU A 109 2.92 11.29 13.08
CA LEU A 109 3.69 12.50 12.79
C LEU A 109 4.01 13.29 14.07
N GLU A 110 3.07 13.43 15.00
CA GLU A 110 3.30 14.08 16.30
C GLU A 110 4.31 13.32 17.17
N VAL A 111 4.24 11.99 17.17
CA VAL A 111 5.21 11.14 17.87
C VAL A 111 6.61 11.29 17.26
N MET A 112 6.71 11.33 15.92
CA MET A 112 7.99 11.56 15.25
C MET A 112 8.56 12.95 15.54
N ALA A 113 7.72 14.00 15.54
CA ALA A 113 8.14 15.35 15.91
C ALA A 113 8.71 15.39 17.33
N THR A 114 8.03 14.74 18.27
CA THR A 114 8.48 14.60 19.66
C THR A 114 9.81 13.88 19.75
N ALA A 115 9.99 12.76 19.03
CA ALA A 115 11.25 12.01 18.99
C ALA A 115 12.42 12.82 18.42
N LEU A 116 12.12 13.75 17.51
CA LEU A 116 13.08 14.69 16.92
C LEU A 116 13.32 15.95 17.78
N ARG A 117 12.71 16.03 18.97
CA ARG A 117 12.73 17.21 19.87
C ARG A 117 12.22 18.49 19.18
N GLN A 118 11.20 18.34 18.34
CA GLN A 118 10.45 19.44 17.75
C GLN A 118 9.12 19.64 18.49
N PRO A 119 8.43 20.78 18.28
CA PRO A 119 7.03 20.93 18.70
C PRO A 119 6.17 19.79 18.17
N ALA A 120 5.19 19.30 18.94
CA ALA A 120 4.38 18.14 18.55
C ALA A 120 3.67 18.35 17.20
N ASP A 121 3.24 19.57 16.92
CA ASP A 121 2.57 19.97 15.68
C ASP A 121 3.53 20.25 14.50
N PHE A 122 4.83 19.98 14.66
CA PHE A 122 5.86 20.39 13.69
C PHE A 122 5.57 19.92 12.27
N PHE A 123 5.09 18.69 12.12
CA PHE A 123 4.66 18.15 10.83
C PHE A 123 3.17 18.40 10.57
N THR A 124 2.30 18.21 11.58
CA THR A 124 0.84 18.21 11.37
C THR A 124 0.26 19.58 11.03
N ARG A 125 0.95 20.67 11.40
CA ARG A 125 0.59 22.03 10.92
C ARG A 125 0.65 22.18 9.39
N HIS A 126 1.36 21.29 8.70
CA HIS A 126 1.46 21.25 7.24
C HIS A 126 0.54 20.20 6.59
N THR A 127 -0.16 19.38 7.38
CA THR A 127 -1.05 18.31 6.90
C THR A 127 -2.53 18.59 7.19
N THR A 128 -2.91 19.86 7.38
CA THR A 128 -4.32 20.26 7.59
C THR A 128 -5.22 19.94 6.37
N ARG A 129 -4.64 19.97 5.16
CA ARG A 129 -5.25 19.54 3.89
C ARG A 129 -4.28 18.63 3.13
N PRO A 130 -4.00 17.41 3.61
CA PRO A 130 -2.97 16.57 3.04
C PRO A 130 -3.44 16.00 1.70
N HIS A 131 -2.55 15.97 0.73
CA HIS A 131 -2.68 15.02 -0.38
C HIS A 131 -2.33 13.63 0.15
N TRP A 132 -3.17 12.64 -0.16
CA TRP A 132 -2.92 11.26 0.22
C TRP A 132 -3.47 10.30 -0.81
N ASP A 133 -2.81 9.16 -0.91
CA ASP A 133 -3.19 8.04 -1.75
C ASP A 133 -3.49 6.82 -0.87
N PHE A 134 -4.49 6.04 -1.26
CA PHE A 134 -4.83 4.76 -0.67
C PHE A 134 -4.81 3.69 -1.76
N THR A 135 -4.10 2.60 -1.49
CA THR A 135 -3.96 1.49 -2.42
C THR A 135 -4.33 0.16 -1.76
N ILE A 136 -5.09 -0.66 -2.49
CA ILE A 136 -5.29 -2.07 -2.16
C ILE A 136 -4.52 -2.88 -3.19
N ASN A 137 -3.46 -3.55 -2.72
CA ASN A 137 -2.66 -4.44 -3.55
C ASN A 137 -3.23 -5.86 -3.47
N TRP A 138 -3.72 -6.36 -4.59
CA TRP A 138 -4.13 -7.75 -4.76
C TRP A 138 -3.02 -8.55 -5.43
N TYR A 139 -2.56 -9.60 -4.76
CA TYR A 139 -1.52 -10.47 -5.29
C TYR A 139 -2.13 -11.85 -5.61
N PRO A 140 -2.49 -12.13 -6.87
CA PRO A 140 -3.08 -13.40 -7.28
C PRO A 140 -2.18 -14.60 -6.90
N ALA A 141 -2.76 -15.79 -6.78
CA ALA A 141 -1.96 -16.98 -6.50
C ALA A 141 -1.00 -17.29 -7.66
N ALA A 142 0.11 -17.97 -7.37
CA ALA A 142 1.15 -18.24 -8.39
C ALA A 142 0.62 -19.03 -9.60
N HIS A 143 -0.39 -19.88 -9.39
CA HIS A 143 -1.02 -20.62 -10.49
C HIS A 143 -1.87 -19.72 -11.41
N GLU A 144 -2.35 -18.57 -10.92
CA GLU A 144 -3.09 -17.57 -11.72
C GLU A 144 -2.16 -16.61 -12.46
N THR A 145 -0.91 -16.48 -12.01
CA THR A 145 0.10 -15.63 -12.66
C THR A 145 1.01 -16.40 -13.61
N GLY A 146 1.08 -17.72 -13.47
CA GLY A 146 2.07 -18.55 -14.15
C GLY A 146 3.50 -18.29 -13.65
N THR A 147 4.48 -18.77 -14.43
CA THR A 147 5.90 -18.58 -14.14
C THR A 147 6.30 -17.13 -14.37
N ALA A 148 6.90 -16.50 -13.35
CA ALA A 148 7.42 -15.14 -13.47
C ALA A 148 8.52 -15.05 -14.54
N ALA A 149 8.46 -14.02 -15.38
CA ALA A 149 9.53 -13.70 -16.32
C ALA A 149 10.83 -13.34 -15.57
N PRO A 150 12.01 -13.51 -16.21
CA PRO A 150 13.27 -13.06 -15.63
C PRO A 150 13.21 -11.57 -15.24
N GLY A 151 13.51 -11.28 -13.97
CA GLY A 151 13.48 -9.91 -13.44
C GLY A 151 12.09 -9.35 -13.15
N GLN A 152 11.02 -10.17 -13.22
CA GLN A 152 9.66 -9.79 -12.83
C GLN A 152 9.45 -9.97 -11.33
N PHE A 153 8.79 -8.99 -10.69
CA PHE A 153 8.55 -8.98 -9.25
C PHE A 153 7.06 -9.10 -8.93
N ARG A 154 6.72 -9.47 -7.68
CA ARG A 154 5.35 -9.25 -7.17
C ARG A 154 5.07 -7.78 -6.95
N VAL A 155 6.09 -7.04 -6.54
CA VAL A 155 6.14 -5.58 -6.53
C VAL A 155 7.61 -5.22 -6.65
N GLY A 156 7.97 -4.42 -7.66
CA GLY A 156 9.36 -4.05 -7.91
C GLY A 156 9.95 -3.21 -6.77
N PRO A 157 11.28 -3.20 -6.55
CA PRO A 157 11.92 -2.33 -5.56
C PRO A 157 11.63 -0.85 -5.84
N HIS A 158 11.15 -0.12 -4.83
CA HIS A 158 10.84 1.31 -4.92
C HIS A 158 10.87 1.97 -3.54
N THR A 159 10.91 3.29 -3.54
CA THR A 159 10.56 4.13 -2.38
C THR A 159 9.17 4.73 -2.56
N ASP A 160 8.43 4.82 -1.46
CA ASP A 160 7.15 5.52 -1.45
C ASP A 160 7.37 7.02 -1.52
N PHE A 161 6.46 7.72 -2.19
CA PHE A 161 6.42 9.17 -2.17
C PHE A 161 5.65 9.66 -0.93
N GLY A 162 6.06 10.79 -0.37
CA GLY A 162 5.35 11.43 0.75
C GLY A 162 6.12 11.36 2.08
N LEU A 163 5.42 11.72 3.17
CA LEU A 163 6.02 11.79 4.51
C LEU A 163 6.07 10.42 5.20
N ILE A 164 4.95 9.67 5.17
CA ILE A 164 4.82 8.36 5.80
C ILE A 164 3.86 7.46 5.02
N THR A 165 4.09 6.15 5.12
CA THR A 165 3.17 5.11 4.64
C THR A 165 2.71 4.24 5.82
N LEU A 166 1.40 4.09 5.99
CA LEU A 166 0.81 3.14 6.95
C LEU A 166 0.36 1.87 6.24
N LEU A 167 1.09 0.77 6.45
CA LEU A 167 0.84 -0.49 5.76
C LEU A 167 0.24 -1.56 6.68
N LYS A 168 -0.86 -2.17 6.24
CA LYS A 168 -1.52 -3.30 6.92
C LYS A 168 -1.44 -4.59 6.08
N PRO A 169 -0.34 -5.36 6.18
CA PRO A 169 -0.14 -6.56 5.38
C PRO A 169 -1.19 -7.63 5.70
N ALA A 170 -1.53 -8.44 4.68
CA ALA A 170 -2.34 -9.64 4.88
C ALA A 170 -1.65 -10.61 5.85
N ALA A 171 -2.44 -11.37 6.60
CA ALA A 171 -1.90 -12.48 7.36
C ALA A 171 -1.24 -13.46 6.38
N ARG A 172 -0.01 -13.91 6.67
CA ARG A 172 0.64 -14.92 5.82
C ARG A 172 -0.16 -16.22 5.95
N GLN A 173 -0.83 -16.65 4.89
CA GLN A 173 -1.37 -18.01 4.85
C GLN A 173 -0.18 -19.00 4.88
N GLY A 174 -0.18 -19.89 5.87
CA GLY A 174 0.60 -21.14 5.82
C GLY A 174 2.08 -21.11 6.27
N ARG A 175 2.47 -20.34 7.30
CA ARG A 175 3.75 -20.65 7.97
C ARG A 175 3.73 -20.32 9.47
N PRO A 176 3.91 -21.32 10.37
CA PRO A 176 4.25 -21.05 11.76
C PRO A 176 5.52 -20.20 11.79
N SER A 177 5.55 -19.19 12.65
CA SER A 177 6.73 -18.40 12.93
C SER A 177 7.79 -19.27 13.61
N ASP A 178 8.74 -19.82 12.86
CA ASP A 178 9.93 -20.47 13.42
C ASP A 178 10.89 -19.39 13.96
N PRO A 179 11.09 -19.30 15.29
CA PRO A 179 11.95 -18.30 15.90
C PRO A 179 13.42 -18.41 15.47
N ARG A 180 13.87 -19.60 15.03
CA ARG A 180 15.29 -19.91 14.75
C ARG A 180 15.79 -19.38 13.40
N ARG A 181 14.91 -18.75 12.59
CA ARG A 181 15.28 -18.20 11.28
C ARG A 181 15.73 -16.74 11.31
N ARG A 182 15.49 -16.01 12.42
CA ARG A 182 15.97 -14.63 12.59
C ARG A 182 17.50 -14.55 12.59
N ASP A 183 18.18 -15.53 13.21
CA ASP A 183 19.65 -15.51 13.35
C ASP A 183 20.40 -15.85 12.05
N ARG A 184 19.80 -16.62 11.14
CA ARG A 184 20.45 -16.98 9.87
C ARG A 184 20.45 -15.84 8.84
N LEU A 185 19.54 -14.88 8.94
CA LEU A 185 19.50 -13.71 8.06
C LEU A 185 20.53 -12.64 8.48
N ALA A 186 20.78 -12.50 9.79
CA ALA A 186 21.86 -11.65 10.31
C ALA A 186 23.25 -12.16 9.87
N GLY A 187 23.47 -13.48 9.87
CA GLY A 187 24.75 -14.08 9.46
C GLY A 187 25.07 -13.96 7.96
N ARG A 188 24.07 -13.88 7.07
CA ARG A 188 24.29 -13.69 5.62
C ARG A 188 24.57 -12.23 5.25
N ALA A 189 24.02 -11.27 5.97
CA ALA A 189 24.25 -9.84 5.74
C ALA A 189 25.69 -9.41 6.08
N LEU A 190 26.34 -10.06 7.06
CA LEU A 190 27.74 -9.75 7.41
C LEU A 190 28.76 -10.23 6.35
N ARG A 191 28.53 -11.37 5.69
CA ARG A 191 29.47 -11.89 4.67
C ARG A 191 29.48 -11.06 3.37
N ALA A 192 28.37 -10.41 3.02
CA ALA A 192 28.29 -9.57 1.83
C ALA A 192 29.05 -8.23 1.98
N ARG A 193 29.24 -7.73 3.20
CA ARG A 193 30.00 -6.49 3.46
C ARG A 193 31.51 -6.67 3.41
N HIS A 194 32.03 -7.88 3.64
CA HIS A 194 33.47 -8.12 3.64
C HIS A 194 34.07 -8.24 2.22
N LEU A 195 33.29 -8.69 1.24
CA LEU A 195 33.71 -8.81 -0.16
C LEU A 195 33.82 -7.47 -0.90
N HIS A 196 33.17 -6.40 -0.42
CA HIS A 196 33.20 -5.09 -1.07
C HIS A 196 34.35 -4.18 -0.58
N ALA A 197 35.06 -4.57 0.48
CA ALA A 197 36.17 -3.79 1.05
C ALA A 197 37.55 -4.22 0.55
N GLN A 198 37.66 -5.29 -0.25
CA GLN A 198 38.95 -5.79 -0.78
C GLN A 198 39.22 -5.40 -2.24
N HIS A 199 38.36 -4.56 -2.85
CA HIS A 199 38.52 -4.10 -4.23
C HIS A 199 38.44 -2.56 -4.37
N ARG A 200 38.93 -1.82 -3.37
CA ARG A 200 39.27 -0.39 -3.53
C ARG A 200 40.66 -0.14 -2.97
#